data_AF-A0A7C5FXZ3-F1
#
_entry.id   AF-A0A7C5FXZ3-F1
#
_cell.length_a   1.000
_cell.length_b   1.000
_cell.length_c   1.000
_cell.angle_alpha   90.00
_cell.angle_beta   90.00
_cell.angle_gamma   90.00
#
_symmetry.space_group_name_H-M   'P 1'
#
loop_
_entity.id
_entity.type
_entity.pdbx_description
1 polymer ?
#
loop_
_entity_poly.entity_id
_entity_poly.type
_entity_poly.pdbx_seq_one_letter_code
_entity_poly.pdbx_strand_id
1 'polypeptide(L)'
;MTNYTTERPWWGRFFQALADTGIVTDAAAAAGITRMTVYLYRHNNPEFARRWAEAEQRGIDMLEDVAYRRARESSDTLLIFLLKHKRPNVYNPPVRSQVEMDVAALSDDELRQRIAELEGTVLSAAAGKETVGE
;
A
#
# COMPACT_ATOMS: atom_id res chain seq x y z
N MET A 1 -13.42 8.56 -39.32
CA MET A 1 -13.12 7.24 -38.74
C MET A 1 -13.67 7.19 -37.33
N THR A 2 -14.79 6.51 -37.13
CA THR A 2 -15.39 6.28 -35.82
C THR A 2 -14.76 5.03 -35.23
N ASN A 3 -13.84 5.17 -34.27
CA ASN A 3 -13.28 4.04 -33.56
C ASN A 3 -14.37 3.45 -32.65
N TYR A 4 -14.90 2.31 -33.06
CA TYR A 4 -15.76 1.46 -32.24
C TYR A 4 -14.92 0.97 -31.05
N THR A 5 -14.92 1.73 -29.95
CA THR A 5 -14.62 1.17 -28.63
C THR A 5 -15.77 0.24 -28.29
N THR A 6 -15.75 -0.96 -28.87
CA THR A 6 -16.68 -2.02 -28.53
C THR A 6 -16.31 -2.46 -27.12
N GLU A 7 -16.85 -1.77 -26.11
CA GLU A 7 -16.77 -2.21 -24.73
C GLU A 7 -17.27 -3.65 -24.70
N ARG A 8 -16.37 -4.58 -24.36
CA ARG A 8 -16.73 -6.00 -24.32
C ARG A 8 -17.86 -6.16 -23.29
N PRO A 9 -18.86 -7.03 -23.52
CA PRO A 9 -20.10 -7.06 -22.73
C PRO A 9 -19.92 -7.18 -21.21
N TRP A 10 -18.76 -7.66 -20.75
CA TRP A 10 -18.45 -7.88 -19.35
C TRP A 10 -17.75 -6.69 -18.64
N TRP A 11 -17.20 -5.71 -19.37
CA TRP A 11 -16.45 -4.57 -18.78
C TRP A 11 -17.30 -3.74 -17.83
N GLY A 12 -18.53 -3.41 -18.23
CA GLY A 12 -19.43 -2.62 -17.39
C GLY A 12 -19.72 -3.30 -16.05
N ARG A 13 -20.08 -4.59 -16.08
CA ARG A 13 -20.34 -5.37 -14.86
C ARG A 13 -19.09 -5.50 -13.99
N PHE A 14 -17.93 -5.71 -14.63
CA PHE A 14 -16.66 -5.81 -13.93
C PHE A 14 -16.31 -4.51 -13.20
N PHE A 15 -16.26 -3.38 -13.91
CA PHE A 15 -15.84 -2.10 -13.31
C PHE A 15 -16.84 -1.57 -12.30
N GLN A 16 -18.14 -1.81 -12.49
CA GLN A 16 -19.15 -1.44 -11.50
C GLN A 16 -18.92 -2.22 -10.20
N ALA A 17 -18.81 -3.54 -10.27
CA ALA A 17 -18.58 -4.36 -9.09
C ALA A 17 -17.22 -4.07 -8.42
N LEU A 18 -16.17 -3.76 -9.19
CA LEU A 18 -14.88 -3.35 -8.64
C LEU A 18 -14.97 -2.00 -7.93
N ALA A 19 -15.69 -1.03 -8.49
CA ALA A 19 -15.92 0.27 -7.86
C ALA A 19 -16.76 0.17 -6.58
N ASP A 20 -17.70 -0.77 -6.54
CA ASP A 20 -18.59 -0.93 -5.39
C ASP A 20 -17.93 -1.68 -4.21
N THR A 21 -16.99 -2.59 -4.51
CA THR A 21 -16.44 -3.53 -3.51
C THR A 21 -14.94 -3.41 -3.29
N GLY A 22 -14.18 -2.94 -4.29
CA GLY A 22 -12.72 -3.06 -4.33
C GLY A 22 -12.19 -4.50 -4.47
N ILE A 23 -13.06 -5.50 -4.66
CA ILE A 23 -12.70 -6.92 -4.65
C ILE A 23 -12.71 -7.48 -6.07
N VAL A 24 -11.53 -7.81 -6.59
CA VAL A 24 -11.35 -8.37 -7.93
C VAL A 24 -12.08 -9.69 -8.15
N THR A 25 -12.12 -10.54 -7.12
CA THR A 25 -12.82 -11.84 -7.19
C THR A 25 -14.31 -11.65 -7.43
N ASP A 26 -14.94 -10.76 -6.68
CA ASP A 26 -16.37 -10.45 -6.78
C ASP A 26 -16.68 -9.77 -8.12
N ALA A 27 -15.82 -8.84 -8.55
CA ALA A 27 -15.94 -8.19 -9.84
C ALA A 27 -15.84 -9.16 -11.03
N ALA A 28 -14.90 -10.12 -10.97
CA ALA A 28 -14.76 -11.16 -11.98
C ALA A 28 -15.99 -12.08 -12.02
N ALA A 29 -16.52 -12.46 -10.85
CA ALA A 29 -17.74 -13.25 -10.72
C ALA A 29 -18.97 -12.51 -11.30
N ALA A 30 -19.15 -11.23 -10.98
CA ALA A 30 -20.23 -10.38 -11.51
C ALA A 30 -20.13 -10.21 -13.04
N ALA A 31 -18.91 -10.20 -13.57
CA ALA A 31 -18.64 -10.12 -15.00
C ALA A 31 -18.83 -11.47 -15.75
N GLY A 32 -18.85 -12.59 -15.02
CA GLY A 32 -18.95 -13.94 -15.58
C GLY A 32 -17.65 -14.43 -16.21
N ILE A 33 -16.50 -13.98 -15.70
CA ILE A 33 -15.17 -14.35 -16.21
C ILE A 33 -14.23 -14.77 -15.09
N THR A 34 -13.12 -15.41 -15.44
CA THR A 34 -12.10 -15.79 -14.46
C THR A 34 -11.18 -14.61 -14.12
N ARG A 35 -10.61 -14.59 -12.91
CA ARG A 35 -9.57 -13.61 -12.54
C ARG A 35 -8.35 -13.68 -13.47
N MET A 36 -7.99 -14.86 -13.95
CA MET A 36 -6.90 -15.02 -14.93
C MET A 36 -7.18 -14.22 -16.20
N THR A 37 -8.40 -14.35 -16.76
CA THR A 37 -8.84 -13.56 -17.90
C THR A 37 -8.73 -12.06 -17.60
N VAL A 38 -9.20 -11.63 -16.43
CA VAL A 38 -9.13 -10.24 -16.00
C VAL A 38 -7.70 -9.68 -16.02
N TYR A 39 -6.74 -10.38 -15.40
CA TYR A 39 -5.34 -9.94 -15.36
C TYR A 39 -4.69 -9.97 -16.75
N LEU A 40 -5.02 -10.96 -17.58
CA LEU A 40 -4.57 -11.00 -18.98
C LEU A 40 -5.04 -9.75 -19.75
N TYR A 41 -6.28 -9.30 -19.55
CA TYR A 41 -6.77 -8.05 -20.15
C TYR A 41 -6.06 -6.82 -19.59
N ARG A 42 -5.86 -6.75 -18.27
CA ARG A 42 -5.12 -5.65 -17.64
C ARG A 42 -3.71 -5.51 -18.20
N HIS A 43 -3.03 -6.63 -18.45
CA HIS A 43 -1.67 -6.61 -19.02
C HIS A 43 -1.65 -6.15 -20.48
N ASN A 44 -2.59 -6.62 -21.30
CA ASN A 44 -2.56 -6.42 -22.75
C ASN A 44 -3.38 -5.22 -23.25
N ASN A 45 -4.13 -4.53 -22.38
CA ASN A 45 -5.02 -3.45 -22.77
C ASN A 45 -4.84 -2.23 -21.85
N PRO A 46 -4.09 -1.20 -22.30
CA PRO A 46 -3.86 0.02 -21.51
C PRO A 46 -5.15 0.75 -21.09
N GLU A 47 -6.18 0.76 -21.94
CA GLU A 47 -7.46 1.42 -21.60
C GLU A 47 -8.21 0.64 -20.51
N PHE A 48 -8.18 -0.69 -20.55
CA PHE A 48 -8.71 -1.52 -19.47
C PHE A 48 -7.96 -1.26 -18.15
N ALA A 49 -6.63 -1.19 -18.20
CA ALA A 49 -5.80 -0.90 -17.04
C ALA A 49 -6.07 0.50 -16.46
N ARG A 50 -6.32 1.50 -17.31
CA ARG A 50 -6.71 2.85 -16.88
C ARG A 50 -8.06 2.85 -16.15
N ARG A 51 -9.08 2.26 -16.76
CA ARG A 51 -10.43 2.17 -16.16
C ARG A 51 -10.46 1.31 -14.90
N TRP A 52 -9.59 0.30 -14.83
CA TRP A 52 -9.35 -0.46 -13.61
C TRP A 52 -8.91 0.44 -12.47
N ALA A 53 -7.86 1.24 -12.68
CA ALA A 53 -7.32 2.10 -11.64
C ALA A 53 -8.38 3.10 -11.14
N GLU A 54 -9.22 3.63 -12.04
CA GLU A 54 -10.35 4.48 -11.67
C GLU A 54 -11.40 3.76 -10.81
N ALA A 55 -11.78 2.53 -11.18
CA ALA A 55 -12.72 1.73 -10.40
C ALA A 55 -12.13 1.32 -9.04
N GLU A 56 -10.87 0.91 -9.00
CA GLU A 56 -10.15 0.55 -7.78
C GLU A 56 -10.07 1.74 -6.81
N GLN A 57 -9.80 2.95 -7.31
CA GLN A 57 -9.80 4.15 -6.48
C GLN A 57 -11.18 4.42 -5.88
N ARG A 58 -12.27 4.28 -6.66
CA ARG A 58 -13.63 4.42 -6.11
C ARG A 58 -13.94 3.38 -5.02
N GLY A 59 -13.47 2.15 -5.19
CA GLY A 59 -13.60 1.11 -4.16
C GLY A 59 -12.86 1.47 -2.87
N ILE A 60 -11.67 2.07 -2.99
CA ILE A 60 -10.90 2.58 -1.85
C ILE A 60 -11.65 3.72 -1.16
N ASP A 61 -12.13 4.71 -1.92
CA ASP A 61 -12.86 5.86 -1.36
C ASP A 61 -14.10 5.38 -0.56
N MET A 62 -14.82 4.38 -1.09
CA MET A 62 -15.98 3.79 -0.40
C MET A 62 -15.58 3.05 0.88
N LEU A 63 -14.44 2.36 0.88
CA LEU A 63 -13.89 1.72 2.07
C LEU A 63 -13.46 2.75 3.12
N GLU A 64 -12.86 3.87 2.70
CA GLU A 64 -12.51 4.98 3.58
C GLU A 64 -13.76 5.55 4.26
N ASP A 65 -14.85 5.79 3.52
CA ASP A 65 -16.12 6.28 4.08
C ASP A 65 -16.70 5.34 5.14
N VAL A 66 -16.63 4.02 4.90
CA VAL A 66 -17.04 3.01 5.88
C VAL A 66 -16.13 3.05 7.12
N ALA A 67 -14.82 3.17 6.93
CA ALA A 67 -13.85 3.27 8.03
C ALA A 67 -14.10 4.52 8.88
N TYR A 68 -14.35 5.68 8.25
CA TYR A 68 -14.68 6.93 8.92
C TYR A 68 -15.93 6.83 9.77
N ARG A 69 -16.99 6.23 9.22
CA ARG A 69 -18.25 6.02 9.94
C ARG A 69 -18.04 5.18 11.18
N ARG A 70 -17.42 4.00 11.03
CA ARG A 70 -17.13 3.08 12.15
C ARG A 70 -16.22 3.69 13.20
N ALA A 71 -15.20 4.45 12.77
CA ALA A 71 -14.29 5.14 13.67
C ALA A 71 -15.01 6.16 14.55
N ARG A 72 -15.97 6.91 13.98
CA ARG A 72 -16.77 7.90 14.72
C ARG A 72 -17.79 7.28 15.66
N GLU A 73 -18.34 6.13 15.28
CA GLU A 73 -19.42 5.49 16.04
C GLU A 73 -18.90 4.67 17.21
N SER A 74 -17.87 3.83 17.01
CA SER A 74 -17.55 2.81 18.00
C SER A 74 -16.15 2.19 17.94
N SER A 75 -15.24 2.66 17.09
CA SER A 75 -13.94 2.01 16.89
C SER A 75 -12.75 2.93 17.12
N ASP A 76 -12.25 2.93 18.36
CA ASP A 76 -11.06 3.68 18.75
C ASP A 76 -9.82 3.29 17.94
N THR A 77 -9.67 2.01 17.61
CA THR A 77 -8.55 1.54 16.78
C THR A 77 -8.60 2.15 15.37
N LEU A 78 -9.78 2.18 14.72
CA LEU A 78 -9.92 2.84 13.42
C LEU A 78 -9.72 4.35 13.54
N LEU A 79 -10.21 4.97 14.62
CA LEU A 79 -9.99 6.39 14.89
C LEU A 79 -8.49 6.71 14.99
N ILE A 80 -7.74 5.96 15.78
CA ILE A 80 -6.28 6.10 15.93
C ILE A 80 -5.58 5.90 14.58
N PHE A 81 -5.96 4.88 13.82
CA PHE A 81 -5.37 4.61 12.51
C PHE A 81 -5.58 5.78 11.54
N LEU A 82 -6.81 6.27 11.42
CA LEU A 82 -7.15 7.41 10.57
C LEU A 82 -6.42 8.69 11.00
N LEU A 83 -6.31 8.96 12.30
CA LEU A 83 -5.58 10.12 12.83
C LEU A 83 -4.09 10.04 12.54
N LYS A 84 -3.46 8.87 12.71
CA LYS A 84 -2.06 8.64 12.35
C LYS A 84 -1.80 8.88 10.86
N HIS A 85 -2.70 8.43 10.00
CA HIS A 85 -2.55 8.61 8.56
C HIS A 85 -2.75 10.07 8.12
N LYS A 86 -3.79 10.75 8.65
CA LYS A 86 -4.13 12.13 8.21
C LYS A 86 -3.28 13.20 8.89
N ARG A 87 -2.66 12.91 10.04
CA ARG A 87 -1.78 13.84 10.79
C ARG A 87 -0.54 13.12 11.35
N PRO A 88 0.34 12.59 10.49
CA PRO A 88 1.49 11.79 10.93
C PRO A 88 2.44 12.59 11.83
N ASN A 89 2.66 13.88 11.54
CA ASN A 89 3.56 14.73 12.36
C ASN A 89 3.08 14.92 13.81
N VAL A 90 1.79 14.70 14.09
CA VAL A 90 1.21 14.81 15.43
C VAL A 90 1.17 13.46 16.14
N TYR A 91 0.73 12.41 15.43
CA TYR A 91 0.44 11.10 16.03
C TYR A 91 1.49 10.02 15.78
N ASN A 92 2.53 10.33 15.01
CA ASN A 92 3.72 9.50 14.82
C ASN A 92 4.99 10.33 15.10
N PRO A 93 5.19 10.77 16.35
CA PRO A 93 6.39 11.52 16.70
C PRO A 93 7.63 10.67 16.39
N PRO A 94 8.73 11.29 15.92
CA PRO A 94 9.96 10.57 15.66
C PRO A 94 10.41 9.85 16.94
N VAL A 95 10.75 8.56 16.81
CA VAL A 95 11.32 7.79 17.90
C VAL A 95 12.71 8.37 18.19
N ARG A 96 12.84 9.13 19.27
CA ARG A 96 14.16 9.48 19.81
C ARG A 96 14.74 8.23 20.43
N SER A 97 15.65 7.57 19.73
CA SER A 97 16.56 6.64 20.39
C SER A 97 17.50 7.47 21.27
N GLN A 98 17.37 7.32 22.60
CA GLN A 98 18.44 7.70 23.50
C GLN A 98 19.56 6.68 23.33
N VAL A 99 20.40 6.87 22.31
CA VAL A 99 21.73 6.30 22.32
C VAL A 99 22.58 7.26 23.14
N GLU A 100 22.48 7.18 24.46
CA GLU A 100 23.53 7.73 25.32
C GLU A 100 24.74 6.82 25.18
N MET A 101 25.60 7.15 24.21
CA MET A 101 26.92 6.54 24.11
C MET A 101 27.88 7.50 24.79
N ASP A 102 28.43 7.07 25.92
CA ASP A 102 29.50 7.80 26.59
C ASP A 102 30.78 7.64 25.77
N VAL A 103 30.91 8.47 24.73
CA VAL A 103 32.04 8.47 23.79
C VAL A 103 33.35 8.79 24.51
N ALA A 104 33.28 9.43 25.69
CA ALA A 104 34.44 9.79 26.49
C ALA A 104 35.01 8.62 27.29
N ALA A 105 34.29 7.50 27.41
CA ALA A 105 34.74 6.29 28.10
C ALA A 105 35.39 5.25 27.18
N LEU A 106 35.38 5.49 25.87
CA LEU A 106 35.95 4.58 24.87
C LEU A 106 37.30 5.11 24.40
N SER A 107 38.31 4.25 24.38
CA SER A 107 39.58 4.56 23.72
C SER A 107 39.39 4.72 22.21
N ASP A 108 40.28 5.46 21.56
CA ASP A 108 40.26 5.66 20.09
C ASP A 108 40.19 4.32 19.31
N ASP A 109 40.79 3.27 19.87
CA ASP A 109 40.78 1.93 19.27
C ASP A 109 39.41 1.25 19.41
N GLU A 110 38.76 1.38 20.57
CA GLU A 110 37.40 0.87 20.78
C GLU A 110 36.39 1.63 19.90
N LEU A 111 36.56 2.94 19.71
CA LEU A 111 35.74 3.73 18.79
C LEU A 111 35.90 3.27 17.35
N ARG A 112 37.14 3.05 16.88
CA ARG A 112 37.42 2.54 15.53
C ARG A 112 36.82 1.16 15.31
N GLN A 113 36.96 0.27 16.29
CA GLN A 113 36.39 -1.08 16.21
C GLN A 113 34.85 -1.02 16.18
N ARG A 114 34.23 -0.16 17.00
CA ARG A 114 32.77 -0.02 17.04
C ARG A 114 32.19 0.62 15.79
N ILE A 115 32.88 1.60 15.19
CA ILE A 115 32.50 2.17 13.90
C ILE A 115 32.53 1.09 12.82
N ALA A 116 33.59 0.28 12.75
CA ALA A 116 33.68 -0.83 11.79
C ALA A 116 32.57 -1.88 11.99
N GLU A 117 32.23 -2.23 13.24
CA GLU A 117 31.13 -3.15 13.58
C GLU A 117 29.75 -2.58 13.20
N LEU A 118 29.52 -1.30 13.46
CA LEU A 118 28.28 -0.61 13.10
C LEU A 118 28.14 -0.46 11.59
N GLU A 119 29.22 -0.13 10.88
CA GLU A 119 29.23 -0.08 9.41
C GLU A 119 28.86 -1.43 8.81
N GLY A 120 29.42 -2.54 9.32
CA GLY A 120 29.03 -3.89 8.91
C GLY A 120 27.56 -4.23 9.22
N THR A 121 27.06 -3.79 10.38
CA THR A 121 25.66 -4.00 10.79
C THR A 121 24.68 -3.17 9.94
N VAL A 122 25.01 -1.92 9.63
CA VAL A 122 24.19 -1.05 8.78
C VAL A 122 24.20 -1.55 7.33
N LEU A 123 25.35 -2.00 6.82
CA LEU A 123 25.47 -2.60 5.48
C LEU A 123 24.67 -3.90 5.35
N SER A 124 24.72 -4.78 6.35
CA SER A 124 23.91 -6.01 6.37
C SER A 124 22.42 -5.75 6.54
N ALA A 125 22.02 -4.77 7.36
CA ALA A 125 20.63 -4.36 7.51
C ALA A 125 20.07 -3.66 6.25
N ALA A 126 20.92 -2.96 5.48
CA ALA A 126 20.57 -2.38 4.19
C ALA A 126 20.42 -3.46 3.10
N ALA A 127 21.33 -4.44 3.04
CA ALA A 127 21.27 -5.55 2.10
C ALA A 127 20.07 -6.49 2.35
N GLY A 128 19.61 -6.62 3.60
CA GLY A 128 18.43 -7.41 3.96
C GLY A 128 17.08 -6.80 3.53
N LYS A 129 17.06 -5.57 2.99
CA LYS A 129 15.82 -4.92 2.50
C LYS A 129 15.58 -5.08 1.00
N GLU A 130 16.52 -5.64 0.25
CA GLU A 130 16.38 -5.82 -1.22
C GLU A 130 15.88 -7.21 -1.64
N THR A 131 15.63 -8.13 -0.70
CA THR A 131 15.18 -9.51 -1.01
C THR A 131 13.78 -9.82 -0.46
N VAL A 132 12.79 -8.95 -0.70
CA VAL A 132 11.39 -9.39 -0.76
C VAL A 132 10.72 -8.66 -1.92
N GLY A 133 10.69 -9.33 -3.07
CA GLY A 133 10.06 -8.86 -4.30
C GLY A 133 9.94 -9.99 -5.30
N GLU A 134 9.10 -10.99 -4.98
CA GLU A 134 8.44 -11.87 -5.95
C GLU A 134 6.92 -11.73 -5.77
#